data_AF-A0A2J7QKY0-F1
#
_entry.id   AF-A0A2J7QKY0-F1
#
_cell.length_a   1.000
_cell.length_b   1.000
_cell.length_c   1.000
_cell.angle_alpha   90.00
_cell.angle_beta   90.00
_cell.angle_gamma   90.00
#
_symmetry.space_group_name_H-M   'P 1'
#
loop_
_entity.id
_entity.type
_entity.pdbx_description
1 polymer ?
#
loop_
_entity_poly.entity_id
_entity_poly.type
_entity_poly.pdbx_seq_one_letter_code
_entity_poly.pdbx_strand_id
1 'polypeptide(L)'
;MICHLPPISCIMLLLGMCQAKLEFADNSTDRDQRNILLYQSLFMPPRRHQSSNNVNTNSEAENGATTRIESMACRALDGTTGMCYSKNECAELDGRSVGLCDDDAGDDGPVCCIVEKSCRNITRQAISYFVNPSYPDRDRLGSFCDFRIDITNKNVCQVRLDLDEFSLLGPHTTMGICRGDRFVAMTSLPNGIGISELCGENAGQHLYVPVDATVGSASLSLMVMTSGAKAYQWRIRATQIDCRTTPELVAPNGCLQYHTDLSGNIRSFNYDPADGGHYQSNLEYAICIQRSPNTCRVEFNQSENSVFWINSADGMYLEEGVGRAGTAACDLNSHDYLYIPGGRDGSDMQPGGTFSEPTADKFCGRSLSGLAVTENADHMRSGYVLDPPDNNTLASTITSYAAGPIILRFHSDDIVEPEQELGFDITYRQLATGCIRALK
;
A
#
# COMPACT_ATOMS: atom_id res chain seq x y z
N MET A 1 58.93 10.02 48.80
CA MET A 1 59.43 11.33 49.24
C MET A 1 60.48 11.83 48.26
N ILE A 2 60.05 12.52 47.20
CA ILE A 2 60.83 13.50 46.43
C ILE A 2 59.82 14.60 46.08
N CYS A 3 60.15 15.83 46.41
CA CYS A 3 59.25 16.98 46.51
C CYS A 3 58.91 17.62 45.16
N HIS A 4 57.66 18.08 45.04
CA HIS A 4 57.16 19.00 44.01
C HIS A 4 57.52 20.46 44.35
N LEU A 5 57.74 21.27 43.30
CA LEU A 5 57.84 22.74 43.33
C LEU A 5 56.87 23.34 42.28
N PRO A 6 56.21 24.50 42.54
CA PRO A 6 55.29 25.24 41.65
C PRO A 6 55.93 26.56 41.12
N PRO A 7 55.22 27.62 40.64
CA PRO A 7 53.86 27.81 40.07
C PRO A 7 53.86 28.56 38.69
N ILE A 8 52.68 28.85 38.08
CA ILE A 8 52.22 30.20 37.57
C ILE A 8 51.08 30.13 36.52
N SER A 9 50.02 30.90 36.81
CA SER A 9 48.99 31.61 36.00
C SER A 9 48.07 30.89 35.00
N CYS A 10 46.77 30.99 35.33
CA CYS A 10 45.61 30.75 34.46
C CYS A 10 45.02 32.11 34.03
N ILE A 11 44.82 32.33 32.73
CA ILE A 11 44.18 33.53 32.16
C ILE A 11 42.73 33.18 31.80
N MET A 12 41.81 33.97 32.37
CA MET A 12 40.37 34.00 32.06
C MET A 12 40.09 34.69 30.73
N LEU A 13 39.20 34.11 29.91
CA LEU A 13 38.50 34.85 28.85
C LEU A 13 37.04 34.38 28.73
N LEU A 14 36.15 35.36 28.88
CA LEU A 14 34.70 35.33 28.92
C LEU A 14 34.07 35.19 27.52
N LEU A 15 33.01 34.37 27.42
CA LEU A 15 31.83 34.50 26.55
C LEU A 15 30.74 33.66 27.27
N GLY A 16 29.60 34.15 27.76
CA GLY A 16 28.67 35.15 27.25
C GLY A 16 27.30 34.45 27.08
N MET A 17 26.57 34.24 28.18
CA MET A 17 25.24 33.61 28.17
C MET A 17 24.18 34.64 27.70
N CYS A 18 23.40 34.29 26.68
CA CYS A 18 22.18 35.01 26.31
C CYS A 18 20.99 34.06 26.43
N GLN A 19 20.14 34.30 27.43
CA GLN A 19 18.82 33.68 27.53
C GLN A 19 17.84 34.46 26.65
N ALA A 20 17.18 33.78 25.72
CA ALA A 20 16.00 34.29 25.04
C ALA A 20 14.80 33.40 25.38
N LYS A 21 13.84 34.04 26.05
CA LYS A 21 12.51 33.57 26.44
C LYS A 21 11.63 33.59 25.19
N LEU A 22 11.04 32.47 24.79
CA LEU A 22 10.00 32.42 23.76
C LEU A 22 8.65 32.21 24.43
N GLU A 23 7.83 33.25 24.39
CA GLU A 23 6.45 33.28 24.85
C GLU A 23 5.53 32.65 23.79
N PHE A 24 4.59 31.82 24.25
CA PHE A 24 3.52 31.25 23.43
C PHE A 24 2.57 32.35 22.98
N ALA A 25 2.41 32.53 21.66
CA ALA A 25 1.32 33.28 21.07
C ALA A 25 0.35 32.30 20.41
N ASP A 26 -0.82 32.19 21.03
CA ASP A 26 -1.96 31.37 20.63
C ASP A 26 -2.81 32.17 19.64
N ASN A 27 -2.61 31.99 18.32
CA ASN A 27 -3.53 32.47 17.28
C ASN A 27 -3.21 31.89 15.89
N SER A 28 -3.93 30.86 15.43
CA SER A 28 -4.13 30.54 14.00
C SER A 28 -5.04 29.31 13.80
N THR A 29 -6.28 29.38 14.24
CA THR A 29 -7.35 28.49 13.75
C THR A 29 -7.92 29.06 12.46
N ASP A 30 -7.36 28.70 11.30
CA ASP A 30 -8.07 28.70 9.99
C ASP A 30 -7.23 28.15 8.81
N ARG A 31 -5.89 28.09 8.95
CA ARG A 31 -4.99 27.62 7.87
C ARG A 31 -4.79 26.10 7.81
N ASP A 32 -4.90 25.41 8.94
CA ASP A 32 -4.60 23.98 9.04
C ASP A 32 -5.68 23.05 8.48
N GLN A 33 -6.91 23.54 8.26
CA GLN A 33 -7.99 22.74 7.67
C GLN A 33 -7.94 22.68 6.14
N ARG A 34 -7.25 23.61 5.47
CA ARG A 34 -7.17 23.61 3.99
C ARG A 34 -6.25 22.52 3.44
N ASN A 35 -5.21 22.14 4.18
CA ASN A 35 -4.28 21.07 3.76
C ASN A 35 -4.85 19.65 3.91
N ILE A 36 -5.95 19.47 4.64
CA ILE A 36 -6.62 18.18 4.82
C ILE A 36 -7.60 17.89 3.66
N LEU A 37 -8.06 18.92 2.95
CA LEU A 37 -9.05 18.82 1.86
C LEU A 37 -8.42 18.72 0.45
N LEU A 38 -7.10 18.78 0.33
CA LEU A 38 -6.34 18.75 -0.93
C LEU A 38 -6.02 17.34 -1.47
N TYR A 39 -6.36 16.26 -0.75
CA TYR A 39 -5.89 14.89 -1.05
C TYR A 39 -7.00 13.90 -1.47
N GLN A 40 -8.25 14.35 -1.65
CA GLN A 40 -9.43 13.48 -1.58
C GLN A 40 -10.07 13.08 -2.93
N SER A 41 -9.60 13.60 -4.06
CA SER A 41 -10.38 13.53 -5.32
C SER A 41 -10.21 12.23 -6.11
N LEU A 42 -9.18 11.41 -5.88
CA LEU A 42 -8.92 10.20 -6.69
C LEU A 42 -8.98 8.86 -5.93
N PHE A 43 -8.92 8.86 -4.58
CA PHE A 43 -8.68 7.62 -3.82
C PHE A 43 -9.55 7.34 -2.56
N MET A 44 -10.63 8.10 -2.26
CA MET A 44 -11.56 7.79 -1.14
C MET A 44 -13.06 7.64 -1.50
N PRO A 45 -13.87 6.91 -0.70
CA PRO A 45 -15.33 6.73 -0.86
C PRO A 45 -16.15 7.98 -0.42
N PRO A 46 -17.47 8.08 -0.75
CA PRO A 46 -18.15 9.36 -0.92
C PRO A 46 -18.44 10.13 0.39
N ARG A 47 -18.28 11.46 0.35
CA ARG A 47 -18.97 12.40 1.27
C ARG A 47 -20.02 13.19 0.49
N ARG A 48 -21.24 13.23 1.05
CA ARG A 48 -22.33 14.11 0.61
C ARG A 48 -21.89 15.57 0.73
N HIS A 49 -21.89 16.31 -0.37
CA HIS A 49 -21.84 17.76 -0.31
C HIS A 49 -23.21 18.32 0.09
N GLN A 50 -23.26 18.96 1.26
CA GLN A 50 -24.36 19.84 1.66
C GLN A 50 -24.13 21.22 1.06
N SER A 51 -25.18 21.77 0.46
CA SER A 51 -25.30 23.14 0.00
C SER A 51 -25.06 24.15 1.15
N SER A 52 -24.24 25.17 0.91
CA SER A 52 -24.33 26.42 1.66
C SER A 52 -24.01 27.62 0.75
N ASN A 53 -24.90 28.61 0.84
CA ASN A 53 -24.95 29.85 0.07
C ASN A 53 -23.93 30.91 0.51
N ASN A 54 -23.54 31.75 -0.46
CA ASN A 54 -23.12 33.17 -0.42
C ASN A 54 -22.06 33.66 0.57
N VAL A 55 -20.93 34.18 0.05
CA VAL A 55 -20.44 35.58 0.26
C VAL A 55 -19.59 36.03 -0.96
N ASN A 56 -19.77 37.30 -1.35
CA ASN A 56 -19.22 37.99 -2.51
C ASN A 56 -17.69 38.30 -2.49
N THR A 57 -17.11 38.24 -3.70
CA THR A 57 -16.08 39.09 -4.35
C THR A 57 -14.83 39.54 -3.58
N ASN A 58 -13.65 39.11 -4.06
CA ASN A 58 -12.69 40.01 -4.73
C ASN A 58 -11.64 39.20 -5.51
N SER A 59 -11.38 39.65 -6.74
CA SER A 59 -10.44 39.08 -7.69
C SER A 59 -9.01 39.54 -7.40
N GLU A 60 -8.10 38.61 -7.11
CA GLU A 60 -6.68 38.78 -7.37
C GLU A 60 -6.16 37.49 -8.01
N ALA A 61 -5.63 37.63 -9.23
CA ALA A 61 -5.10 36.55 -10.04
C ALA A 61 -3.68 36.22 -9.56
N GLU A 62 -3.46 35.00 -9.08
CA GLU A 62 -2.14 34.41 -8.94
C GLU A 62 -2.07 33.10 -9.75
N ASN A 63 -1.13 33.09 -10.71
CA ASN A 63 -0.76 31.95 -11.52
C ASN A 63 -0.18 30.83 -10.64
N GLY A 64 -0.98 29.79 -10.37
CA GLY A 64 -0.55 28.55 -9.73
C GLY A 64 -0.66 27.37 -10.69
N ALA A 65 0.47 26.87 -11.18
CA ALA A 65 0.57 25.66 -12.01
C ALA A 65 0.50 24.36 -11.16
N THR A 66 -0.51 24.27 -10.30
CA THR A 66 -0.86 23.12 -9.46
C THR A 66 -2.35 22.93 -9.62
N THR A 67 -2.77 22.22 -10.68
CA THR A 67 -4.15 21.74 -10.94
C THR A 67 -4.35 21.61 -12.45
N ARG A 68 -3.80 20.57 -13.11
CA ARG A 68 -4.20 20.30 -14.52
C ARG A 68 -4.70 18.89 -14.75
N ILE A 69 -4.16 17.90 -14.05
CA ILE A 69 -4.71 16.53 -14.04
C ILE A 69 -5.86 16.45 -13.03
N GLU A 70 -5.70 17.04 -11.84
CA GLU A 70 -6.78 17.17 -10.86
C GLU A 70 -7.89 18.14 -11.32
N SER A 71 -7.60 19.06 -12.24
CA SER A 71 -8.61 19.95 -12.83
C SER A 71 -9.34 19.35 -14.05
N MET A 72 -8.97 18.14 -14.48
CA MET A 72 -9.63 17.46 -15.61
C MET A 72 -10.09 16.04 -15.24
N ALA A 73 -9.72 15.50 -14.09
CA ALA A 73 -10.35 14.30 -13.56
C ALA A 73 -11.74 14.64 -13.03
N CYS A 74 -12.69 13.73 -13.22
CA CYS A 74 -14.05 13.88 -12.76
C CYS A 74 -14.54 12.57 -12.15
N ARG A 75 -15.62 12.63 -11.37
CA ARG A 75 -16.24 11.44 -10.78
C ARG A 75 -17.70 11.33 -11.17
N ALA A 76 -18.08 10.13 -11.56
CA ALA A 76 -19.47 9.72 -11.69
C ALA A 76 -20.14 9.57 -10.32
N LEU A 77 -21.48 9.55 -10.31
CA LEU A 77 -22.28 9.31 -9.11
C LEU A 77 -22.02 7.93 -8.48
N ASP A 78 -21.63 6.94 -9.28
CA ASP A 78 -21.28 5.59 -8.83
C ASP A 78 -19.85 5.50 -8.26
N GLY A 79 -19.10 6.62 -8.23
CA GLY A 79 -17.72 6.69 -7.77
C GLY A 79 -16.68 6.41 -8.86
N THR A 80 -17.10 6.02 -10.07
CA THR A 80 -16.18 5.81 -11.20
C THR A 80 -15.47 7.11 -11.54
N THR A 81 -14.15 7.03 -11.71
CA THR A 81 -13.32 8.19 -12.08
C THR A 81 -13.17 8.25 -13.60
N GLY A 82 -13.45 9.41 -14.18
CA GLY A 82 -13.29 9.69 -15.61
C GLY A 82 -12.39 10.89 -15.85
N MET A 83 -12.31 11.30 -17.10
CA MET A 83 -11.64 12.53 -17.53
C MET A 83 -12.62 13.43 -18.27
N CYS A 84 -12.46 14.73 -18.10
CA CYS A 84 -13.23 15.75 -18.77
C CYS A 84 -12.77 15.89 -20.21
N TYR A 85 -13.67 15.59 -21.14
CA TYR A 85 -13.49 15.78 -22.57
C TYR A 85 -14.67 16.54 -23.15
N SER A 86 -14.51 17.12 -24.34
CA SER A 86 -15.70 17.54 -25.09
C SER A 86 -16.56 16.32 -25.44
N LYS A 87 -17.86 16.53 -25.69
CA LYS A 87 -18.78 15.45 -26.09
C LYS A 87 -18.26 14.66 -27.31
N ASN A 88 -17.71 15.37 -28.29
CA ASN A 88 -17.19 14.77 -29.52
C ASN A 88 -15.94 13.93 -29.25
N GLU A 89 -14.98 14.45 -28.49
CA GLU A 89 -13.78 13.69 -28.11
C GLU A 89 -14.15 12.45 -27.29
N CYS A 90 -15.09 12.55 -26.35
CA CYS A 90 -15.55 11.40 -25.59
C CYS A 90 -16.15 10.32 -26.51
N ALA A 91 -16.95 10.72 -27.51
CA ALA A 91 -17.51 9.80 -28.50
C ALA A 91 -16.43 9.18 -29.40
N GLU A 92 -15.41 9.93 -29.83
CA GLU A 92 -14.28 9.43 -30.63
C GLU A 92 -13.42 8.40 -29.88
N LEU A 93 -13.43 8.46 -28.54
CA LEU A 93 -12.76 7.50 -27.67
C LEU A 93 -13.62 6.25 -27.40
N ASP A 94 -14.82 6.13 -28.00
CA ASP A 94 -15.91 5.25 -27.59
C ASP A 94 -16.14 5.26 -26.07
N GLY A 95 -16.00 6.45 -25.46
CA GLY A 95 -16.17 6.64 -24.04
C GLY A 95 -17.65 6.81 -23.66
N ARG A 96 -17.96 6.51 -22.41
CA ARG A 96 -19.30 6.72 -21.84
C ARG A 96 -19.33 8.06 -21.11
N SER A 97 -20.24 8.94 -21.52
CA SER A 97 -20.55 10.18 -20.81
C SER A 97 -21.43 9.89 -19.58
N VAL A 98 -21.02 10.37 -18.40
CA VAL A 98 -21.71 10.12 -17.11
C VAL A 98 -22.14 11.39 -16.39
N GLY A 99 -22.06 12.53 -17.06
CA GLY A 99 -22.41 13.83 -16.50
C GLY A 99 -21.56 14.95 -17.10
N LEU A 100 -21.81 16.18 -16.65
CA LEU A 100 -20.95 17.33 -16.95
C LEU A 100 -19.80 17.37 -15.93
N CYS A 101 -18.66 17.89 -16.37
CA CYS A 101 -17.54 18.18 -15.48
C CYS A 101 -17.67 19.52 -14.76
N ASP A 102 -18.47 20.42 -15.34
CA ASP A 102 -18.75 21.75 -14.83
C ASP A 102 -20.23 22.01 -15.05
N ASP A 103 -20.98 22.14 -13.96
CA ASP A 103 -22.42 22.36 -13.98
C ASP A 103 -22.78 23.75 -14.56
N ASP A 104 -21.85 24.70 -14.53
CA ASP A 104 -22.04 26.08 -15.02
C ASP A 104 -21.71 26.23 -16.51
N ALA A 105 -21.10 25.22 -17.14
CA ALA A 105 -20.69 25.26 -18.55
C ALA A 105 -21.87 25.13 -19.53
N GLY A 106 -23.10 24.95 -19.03
CA GLY A 106 -24.31 24.75 -19.81
C GLY A 106 -24.34 23.40 -20.56
N ASP A 107 -25.33 23.22 -21.42
CA ASP A 107 -25.56 21.92 -22.08
C ASP A 107 -24.38 21.45 -22.93
N ASP A 108 -23.56 22.36 -23.49
CA ASP A 108 -22.40 22.05 -24.34
C ASP A 108 -21.06 21.99 -23.59
N GLY A 109 -21.12 21.95 -22.26
CA GLY A 109 -19.95 21.81 -21.41
C GLY A 109 -19.18 20.49 -21.60
N PRO A 110 -17.94 20.41 -21.07
CA PRO A 110 -17.17 19.18 -21.06
C PRO A 110 -17.91 18.11 -20.26
N VAL A 111 -17.91 16.89 -20.78
CA VAL A 111 -18.52 15.74 -20.13
C VAL A 111 -17.48 14.95 -19.36
N CYS A 112 -17.92 14.38 -18.23
CA CYS A 112 -17.15 13.37 -17.55
C CYS A 112 -17.21 12.08 -18.37
N CYS A 113 -16.09 11.73 -18.98
CA CYS A 113 -15.97 10.61 -19.91
C CYS A 113 -15.23 9.45 -19.26
N ILE A 114 -15.82 8.27 -19.30
CA ILE A 114 -15.21 7.03 -18.84
C ILE A 114 -14.80 6.22 -20.07
N VAL A 115 -13.51 5.93 -20.20
CA VAL A 115 -12.97 5.13 -21.30
C VAL A 115 -12.73 3.72 -20.81
N GLU A 116 -13.68 2.82 -21.07
CA GLU A 116 -13.63 1.40 -20.73
C GLU A 116 -13.37 0.60 -22.02
N LYS A 117 -12.32 -0.21 -22.03
CA LYS A 117 -11.90 -1.00 -23.18
C LYS A 117 -11.66 -2.44 -22.76
N SER A 118 -11.94 -3.36 -23.69
CA SER A 118 -11.66 -4.79 -23.49
C SER A 118 -10.47 -5.24 -24.36
N CYS A 119 -10.38 -6.54 -24.63
CA CYS A 119 -9.25 -7.18 -25.29
C CYS A 119 -8.90 -6.57 -26.65
N ARG A 120 -7.62 -6.70 -27.03
CA ARG A 120 -7.03 -6.26 -28.31
C ARG A 120 -7.18 -4.76 -28.58
N ASN A 121 -7.39 -3.98 -27.53
CA ASN A 121 -7.55 -2.53 -27.64
C ASN A 121 -6.29 -1.81 -27.16
N ILE A 122 -6.15 -0.57 -27.61
CA ILE A 122 -5.02 0.30 -27.27
C ILE A 122 -5.59 1.63 -26.79
N THR A 123 -5.04 2.14 -25.69
CA THR A 123 -5.40 3.45 -25.15
C THR A 123 -4.18 4.35 -25.02
N ARG A 124 -4.40 5.65 -25.05
CA ARG A 124 -3.41 6.69 -24.70
C ARG A 124 -3.91 7.60 -23.58
N GLN A 125 -5.09 7.30 -23.04
CA GLN A 125 -5.79 8.18 -22.13
C GLN A 125 -5.13 8.13 -20.76
N ALA A 126 -5.12 9.26 -20.06
CA ALA A 126 -4.53 9.37 -18.74
C ALA A 126 -5.20 8.42 -17.73
N ILE A 127 -6.52 8.23 -17.86
CA ILE A 127 -7.30 7.24 -17.10
C ILE A 127 -8.07 6.38 -18.10
N SER A 128 -8.02 5.06 -17.93
CA SER A 128 -8.77 4.08 -18.72
C SER A 128 -9.07 2.84 -17.90
N TYR A 129 -10.05 2.04 -18.30
CA TYR A 129 -10.42 0.79 -17.63
C TYR A 129 -10.22 -0.38 -18.59
N PHE A 130 -9.57 -1.43 -18.10
CA PHE A 130 -9.45 -2.71 -18.78
C PHE A 130 -10.46 -3.69 -18.18
N VAL A 131 -11.40 -4.14 -19.00
CA VAL A 131 -12.52 -5.00 -18.56
C VAL A 131 -12.59 -6.32 -19.33
N ASN A 132 -13.19 -7.34 -18.72
CA ASN A 132 -13.44 -8.61 -19.41
C ASN A 132 -14.42 -8.44 -20.59
N PRO A 133 -14.36 -9.29 -21.63
CA PRO A 133 -15.16 -9.15 -22.86
C PRO A 133 -16.65 -8.89 -22.65
N SER A 134 -17.26 -9.56 -21.67
CA SER A 134 -18.70 -9.44 -21.39
C SER A 134 -19.04 -8.51 -20.23
N TYR A 135 -18.10 -7.72 -19.72
CA TYR A 135 -18.34 -6.80 -18.60
C TYR A 135 -19.59 -5.93 -18.84
N PRO A 136 -20.50 -5.75 -17.85
CA PRO A 136 -20.37 -6.08 -16.43
C PRO A 136 -20.70 -7.52 -16.04
N ASP A 137 -20.98 -8.40 -17.01
CA ASP A 137 -21.24 -9.81 -16.74
C ASP A 137 -19.94 -10.61 -16.60
N ARG A 138 -20.02 -11.74 -15.87
CA ARG A 138 -18.93 -12.71 -15.75
C ARG A 138 -18.78 -13.53 -17.02
N ASP A 139 -17.54 -13.75 -17.43
CA ASP A 139 -17.20 -14.69 -18.49
C ASP A 139 -16.87 -16.08 -17.91
N ARG A 140 -16.98 -17.12 -18.75
CA ARG A 140 -16.77 -18.53 -18.34
C ARG A 140 -15.88 -19.34 -19.29
N LEU A 141 -15.50 -18.77 -20.43
CA LEU A 141 -14.72 -19.48 -21.44
C LEU A 141 -13.25 -19.13 -21.31
N GLY A 142 -12.37 -20.11 -21.47
CA GLY A 142 -10.93 -19.84 -21.52
C GLY A 142 -10.58 -18.91 -22.68
N SER A 143 -9.76 -17.89 -22.43
CA SER A 143 -9.40 -16.86 -23.39
C SER A 143 -8.03 -16.25 -23.09
N PHE A 144 -7.45 -15.59 -24.10
CA PHE A 144 -6.31 -14.69 -23.95
C PHE A 144 -6.77 -13.28 -24.31
N CYS A 145 -6.61 -12.37 -23.35
CA CYS A 145 -7.06 -10.99 -23.46
C CYS A 145 -5.90 -10.04 -23.19
N ASP A 146 -5.45 -9.32 -24.21
CA ASP A 146 -4.42 -8.29 -24.10
C ASP A 146 -5.02 -6.89 -24.17
N PHE A 147 -4.44 -5.95 -23.45
CA PHE A 147 -4.77 -4.53 -23.50
C PHE A 147 -3.49 -3.72 -23.36
N ARG A 148 -3.31 -2.71 -24.22
CA ARG A 148 -2.07 -1.95 -24.27
C ARG A 148 -2.31 -0.47 -24.01
N ILE A 149 -1.51 0.10 -23.12
CA ILE A 149 -1.48 1.52 -22.80
C ILE A 149 -0.22 2.10 -23.44
N ASP A 150 -0.41 2.94 -24.45
CA ASP A 150 0.65 3.72 -25.09
C ASP A 150 0.91 4.98 -24.26
N ILE A 151 2.14 5.13 -23.78
CA ILE A 151 2.54 6.27 -22.93
C ILE A 151 3.17 7.33 -23.82
N THR A 152 2.38 8.36 -24.14
CA THR A 152 2.79 9.43 -25.06
C THR A 152 3.32 10.67 -24.35
N ASN A 153 2.88 10.91 -23.11
CA ASN A 153 3.38 12.01 -22.29
C ASN A 153 4.72 11.62 -21.66
N LYS A 154 5.78 12.34 -22.04
CA LYS A 154 7.16 12.12 -21.57
C LYS A 154 7.39 12.38 -20.08
N ASN A 155 6.44 13.02 -19.40
CA ASN A 155 6.49 13.25 -17.97
C ASN A 155 5.92 12.08 -17.16
N VAL A 156 5.24 11.13 -17.82
CA VAL A 156 4.71 9.94 -17.14
C VAL A 156 5.87 9.04 -16.76
N CYS A 157 6.00 8.75 -15.46
CA CYS A 157 7.04 7.85 -14.94
C CYS A 157 6.47 6.62 -14.24
N GLN A 158 5.16 6.58 -13.96
CA GLN A 158 4.49 5.43 -13.37
C GLN A 158 3.07 5.28 -13.93
N VAL A 159 2.57 4.05 -13.94
CA VAL A 159 1.16 3.75 -14.12
C VAL A 159 0.66 3.05 -12.87
N ARG A 160 -0.39 3.57 -12.25
CA ARG A 160 -1.10 2.91 -11.16
C ARG A 160 -2.24 2.07 -11.72
N LEU A 161 -2.32 0.82 -11.30
CA LEU A 161 -3.41 -0.10 -11.62
C LEU A 161 -4.24 -0.29 -10.35
N ASP A 162 -5.48 0.15 -10.34
CA ASP A 162 -6.44 -0.18 -9.28
C ASP A 162 -7.31 -1.36 -9.75
N LEU A 163 -7.40 -2.39 -8.94
CA LEU A 163 -8.17 -3.61 -9.20
C LEU A 163 -9.59 -3.41 -8.65
N ASP A 164 -10.41 -2.58 -9.30
CA ASP A 164 -11.78 -2.28 -8.85
C ASP A 164 -12.60 -3.56 -8.68
N GLU A 165 -12.54 -4.42 -9.70
CA GLU A 165 -13.05 -5.78 -9.66
C GLU A 165 -11.95 -6.72 -10.14
N PHE A 166 -11.70 -7.81 -9.43
CA PHE A 166 -10.71 -8.79 -9.83
C PHE A 166 -10.98 -10.14 -9.17
N SER A 167 -11.57 -11.04 -9.95
CA SER A 167 -11.95 -12.39 -9.54
C SER A 167 -11.51 -13.36 -10.64
N LEU A 168 -10.37 -14.00 -10.43
CA LEU A 168 -9.83 -15.07 -11.29
C LEU A 168 -9.85 -16.41 -10.54
N LEU A 169 -9.55 -17.51 -11.23
CA LEU A 169 -9.15 -18.74 -10.54
C LEU A 169 -7.90 -18.48 -9.70
N GLY A 170 -7.87 -18.94 -8.45
CA GLY A 170 -6.73 -18.80 -7.56
C GLY A 170 -5.50 -19.61 -7.99
N PRO A 171 -4.41 -19.55 -7.20
CA PRO A 171 -3.20 -20.30 -7.48
C PRO A 171 -3.46 -21.80 -7.42
N HIS A 172 -2.66 -22.57 -8.14
CA HIS A 172 -2.79 -24.02 -8.15
C HIS A 172 -2.46 -24.58 -6.76
N THR A 173 -3.34 -25.39 -6.19
CA THR A 173 -3.18 -25.89 -4.81
C THR A 173 -1.84 -26.59 -4.58
N THR A 174 -1.34 -27.43 -5.48
CA THR A 174 -0.05 -28.10 -5.23
C THR A 174 1.19 -27.34 -5.70
N MET A 175 1.04 -26.23 -6.42
CA MET A 175 2.19 -25.52 -7.02
C MET A 175 2.30 -24.06 -6.58
N GLY A 176 1.28 -23.51 -5.91
CA GLY A 176 1.27 -22.13 -5.41
C GLY A 176 1.32 -21.04 -6.48
N ILE A 177 1.38 -21.40 -7.77
CA ILE A 177 1.49 -20.46 -8.89
C ILE A 177 0.18 -20.33 -9.66
N CYS A 178 0.04 -19.24 -10.41
CA CYS A 178 -1.14 -18.93 -11.21
C CYS A 178 -1.21 -19.73 -12.51
N ARG A 179 -1.33 -21.06 -12.39
CA ARG A 179 -1.27 -21.99 -13.53
C ARG A 179 -2.45 -21.84 -14.48
N GLY A 180 -3.67 -21.75 -13.94
CA GLY A 180 -4.91 -21.73 -14.70
C GLY A 180 -5.23 -20.34 -15.26
N ASP A 181 -5.67 -19.45 -14.38
CA ASP A 181 -5.91 -18.05 -14.71
C ASP A 181 -4.73 -17.21 -14.22
N ARG A 182 -4.30 -16.22 -15.01
CA ARG A 182 -3.23 -15.29 -14.62
C ARG A 182 -3.39 -13.93 -15.28
N PHE A 183 -3.08 -12.90 -14.52
CA PHE A 183 -2.89 -11.53 -14.94
C PHE A 183 -1.41 -11.20 -14.93
N VAL A 184 -0.92 -10.60 -16.02
CA VAL A 184 0.46 -10.19 -16.19
C VAL A 184 0.49 -8.75 -16.69
N ALA A 185 1.30 -7.92 -16.05
CA ALA A 185 1.57 -6.55 -16.47
C ALA A 185 3.03 -6.44 -16.90
N MET A 186 3.26 -6.06 -18.16
CA MET A 186 4.60 -5.96 -18.76
C MET A 186 4.84 -4.55 -19.28
N THR A 187 5.97 -3.95 -18.89
CA THR A 187 6.40 -2.66 -19.43
C THR A 187 7.46 -2.87 -20.50
N SER A 188 7.85 -1.79 -21.18
CA SER A 188 9.01 -1.78 -22.05
C SER A 188 10.36 -1.84 -21.31
N LEU A 189 10.37 -1.86 -19.97
CA LEU A 189 11.59 -1.98 -19.17
C LEU A 189 12.01 -3.46 -19.04
N PRO A 190 13.32 -3.76 -19.03
CA PRO A 190 13.82 -5.13 -19.02
C PRO A 190 13.60 -5.87 -17.68
N ASN A 191 13.43 -5.11 -16.59
CA ASN A 191 13.19 -5.64 -15.26
C ASN A 191 11.71 -5.40 -14.92
N GLY A 192 10.98 -6.46 -14.56
CA GLY A 192 9.53 -6.43 -14.29
C GLY A 192 9.14 -5.61 -13.06
N ILE A 193 7.86 -5.71 -12.67
CA ILE A 193 7.21 -4.85 -11.67
C ILE A 193 7.38 -5.30 -10.21
N GLY A 194 8.26 -6.27 -9.93
CA GLY A 194 8.43 -6.86 -8.59
C GLY A 194 7.51 -8.06 -8.30
N ILE A 195 6.55 -8.35 -9.18
CA ILE A 195 5.79 -9.61 -9.22
C ILE A 195 5.68 -10.10 -10.67
N SER A 196 5.58 -11.41 -10.89
CA SER A 196 5.52 -12.03 -12.22
C SER A 196 4.09 -12.16 -12.75
N GLU A 197 3.16 -12.63 -11.93
CA GLU A 197 1.76 -12.88 -12.28
C GLU A 197 0.84 -12.79 -11.05
N LEU A 198 -0.42 -12.40 -11.24
CA LEU A 198 -1.47 -12.42 -10.22
C LEU A 198 -2.66 -13.27 -10.63
N CYS A 199 -3.33 -13.86 -9.66
CA CYS A 199 -4.56 -14.61 -9.85
C CYS A 199 -5.38 -14.63 -8.56
N GLY A 200 -6.57 -15.25 -8.62
CA GLY A 200 -7.49 -15.28 -7.49
C GLY A 200 -8.24 -13.96 -7.24
N GLU A 201 -8.59 -13.68 -6.00
CA GLU A 201 -9.39 -12.52 -5.59
C GLU A 201 -8.50 -11.36 -5.12
N ASN A 202 -8.56 -10.23 -5.83
CA ASN A 202 -7.73 -9.06 -5.51
C ASN A 202 -8.49 -7.73 -5.60
N ALA A 203 -9.82 -7.78 -5.54
CA ALA A 203 -10.66 -6.60 -5.61
C ALA A 203 -10.31 -5.59 -4.48
N GLY A 204 -10.22 -4.32 -4.85
CA GLY A 204 -9.85 -3.21 -3.96
C GLY A 204 -8.34 -3.07 -3.68
N GLN A 205 -7.49 -3.88 -4.31
CA GLN A 205 -6.03 -3.73 -4.23
C GLN A 205 -5.49 -2.89 -5.40
N HIS A 206 -4.24 -2.44 -5.32
CA HIS A 206 -3.60 -1.66 -6.39
C HIS A 206 -2.14 -2.01 -6.57
N LEU A 207 -1.58 -1.61 -7.72
CA LEU A 207 -0.19 -1.82 -8.12
C LEU A 207 0.39 -0.55 -8.72
N TYR A 208 1.66 -0.27 -8.46
CA TYR A 208 2.44 0.76 -9.13
C TYR A 208 3.44 0.14 -10.09
N VAL A 209 3.37 0.57 -11.34
CA VAL A 209 4.17 0.04 -12.44
C VAL A 209 5.10 1.14 -12.95
N PRO A 210 6.43 1.01 -12.76
CA PRO A 210 7.38 2.01 -13.26
C PRO A 210 7.47 1.95 -14.78
N VAL A 211 7.54 3.11 -15.41
CA VAL A 211 7.65 3.26 -16.87
C VAL A 211 8.66 4.35 -17.20
N ASP A 212 9.35 4.19 -18.33
CA ASP A 212 10.27 5.21 -18.83
C ASP A 212 9.75 5.75 -20.15
N ALA A 213 9.00 6.85 -20.09
CA ALA A 213 8.45 7.53 -21.25
C ALA A 213 9.51 8.25 -22.11
N THR A 214 10.79 8.29 -21.67
CA THR A 214 11.89 8.86 -22.45
C THR A 214 12.44 7.87 -23.49
N VAL A 215 12.24 6.57 -23.25
CA VAL A 215 12.54 5.52 -24.23
C VAL A 215 11.47 5.56 -25.34
N GLY A 216 11.91 5.60 -26.59
CA GLY A 216 10.99 5.59 -27.73
C GLY A 216 10.10 4.35 -27.71
N SER A 217 8.78 4.54 -27.70
CA SER A 217 7.73 3.49 -27.64
C SER A 217 7.41 2.94 -26.24
N ALA A 218 7.52 3.77 -25.19
CA ALA A 218 7.07 3.43 -23.85
C ALA A 218 5.61 2.96 -23.82
N SER A 219 5.38 1.83 -23.17
CA SER A 219 4.05 1.23 -23.07
C SER A 219 3.95 0.24 -21.92
N LEU A 220 2.71 0.00 -21.51
CA LEU A 220 2.34 -1.04 -20.56
C LEU A 220 1.33 -1.97 -21.23
N SER A 221 1.67 -3.25 -21.32
CA SER A 221 0.78 -4.32 -21.78
C SER A 221 0.22 -5.05 -20.58
N LEU A 222 -1.11 -5.10 -20.49
CA LEU A 222 -1.87 -5.89 -19.53
C LEU A 222 -2.39 -7.14 -20.24
N MET A 223 -2.17 -8.32 -19.68
CA MET A 223 -2.59 -9.58 -20.26
C MET A 223 -3.32 -10.42 -19.22
N VAL A 224 -4.50 -10.92 -19.57
CA VAL A 224 -5.24 -11.90 -18.78
C VAL A 224 -5.39 -13.17 -19.60
N MET A 225 -4.93 -14.27 -19.03
CA MET A 225 -5.16 -15.63 -19.54
C MET A 225 -6.14 -16.30 -18.60
N THR A 226 -7.18 -16.92 -19.17
CA THR A 226 -8.17 -17.67 -18.41
C THR A 226 -8.30 -19.09 -18.94
N SER A 227 -8.52 -20.02 -18.02
CA SER A 227 -8.70 -21.44 -18.28
C SER A 227 -10.16 -21.82 -18.55
N GLY A 228 -11.10 -21.00 -18.08
CA GLY A 228 -12.54 -21.30 -18.09
C GLY A 228 -12.98 -22.29 -16.99
N ALA A 229 -12.10 -22.62 -16.04
CA ALA A 229 -12.43 -23.51 -14.93
C ALA A 229 -13.29 -22.83 -13.84
N LYS A 230 -13.22 -21.50 -13.72
CA LYS A 230 -14.04 -20.66 -12.83
C LYS A 230 -14.63 -19.51 -13.66
N ALA A 231 -15.83 -19.06 -13.28
CA ALA A 231 -16.39 -17.83 -13.84
C ALA A 231 -15.58 -16.63 -13.34
N TYR A 232 -15.06 -15.82 -14.25
CA TYR A 232 -14.13 -14.75 -13.92
C TYR A 232 -14.71 -13.38 -14.28
N GLN A 233 -14.16 -12.36 -13.63
CA GLN A 233 -14.54 -10.96 -13.85
C GLN A 233 -13.37 -10.07 -13.48
N TRP A 234 -13.11 -9.04 -14.29
CA TRP A 234 -12.16 -8.00 -13.93
C TRP A 234 -12.57 -6.64 -14.49
N ARG A 235 -12.24 -5.62 -13.71
CA ARG A 235 -12.23 -4.22 -14.09
C ARG A 235 -11.01 -3.59 -13.44
N ILE A 236 -10.01 -3.29 -14.25
CA ILE A 236 -8.73 -2.74 -13.81
C ILE A 236 -8.63 -1.30 -14.31
N ARG A 237 -8.60 -0.34 -13.39
CA ARG A 237 -8.41 1.07 -13.71
C ARG A 237 -6.93 1.38 -13.83
N ALA A 238 -6.49 1.80 -15.00
CA ALA A 238 -5.14 2.26 -15.26
C ALA A 238 -5.07 3.79 -15.25
N THR A 239 -4.20 4.33 -14.39
CA THR A 239 -3.94 5.78 -14.24
C THR A 239 -2.48 6.08 -14.56
N GLN A 240 -2.21 6.83 -15.63
CA GLN A 240 -0.88 7.32 -15.97
C GLN A 240 -0.52 8.50 -15.06
N ILE A 241 0.55 8.37 -14.28
CA ILE A 241 1.00 9.38 -13.31
C ILE A 241 2.05 10.27 -13.98
N ASP A 242 1.71 11.54 -14.18
CA ASP A 242 2.66 12.58 -14.62
C ASP A 242 3.49 13.05 -13.42
N CYS A 243 4.75 12.68 -13.41
CA CYS A 243 5.62 12.87 -12.24
C CYS A 243 6.12 14.30 -12.08
N ARG A 244 5.82 15.19 -13.03
CA ARG A 244 6.09 16.63 -12.90
C ARG A 244 4.93 17.38 -12.30
N THR A 245 3.71 17.01 -12.68
CA THR A 245 2.50 17.74 -12.28
C THR A 245 1.76 17.12 -11.10
N THR A 246 1.97 15.83 -10.83
CA THR A 246 1.38 15.09 -9.69
C THR A 246 2.45 14.32 -8.90
N PRO A 247 3.52 14.96 -8.40
CA PRO A 247 4.60 14.29 -7.67
C PRO A 247 4.14 13.57 -6.39
N GLU A 248 3.04 14.01 -5.79
CA GLU A 248 2.44 13.41 -4.59
C GLU A 248 1.84 12.02 -4.83
N LEU A 249 1.46 11.70 -6.07
CA LEU A 249 0.92 10.40 -6.45
C LEU A 249 2.01 9.38 -6.82
N VAL A 250 3.27 9.82 -6.90
CA VAL A 250 4.39 8.97 -7.31
C VAL A 250 4.80 8.07 -6.14
N ALA A 251 4.73 6.76 -6.35
CA ALA A 251 5.24 5.78 -5.40
C ALA A 251 6.79 5.79 -5.43
N PRO A 252 7.47 5.61 -4.28
CA PRO A 252 8.91 5.43 -4.28
C PRO A 252 9.34 4.22 -5.12
N ASN A 253 10.53 4.29 -5.73
CA ASN A 253 11.07 3.19 -6.54
C ASN A 253 11.17 1.90 -5.71
N GLY A 254 10.71 0.79 -6.29
CA GLY A 254 10.69 -0.52 -5.63
C GLY A 254 9.41 -0.83 -4.85
N CYS A 255 8.53 0.15 -4.63
CA CYS A 255 7.23 -0.06 -3.99
C CYS A 255 6.21 -0.58 -5.02
N LEU A 256 5.69 -1.79 -4.80
CA LEU A 256 4.59 -2.31 -5.62
C LEU A 256 3.26 -1.72 -5.18
N GLN A 257 3.07 -1.59 -3.87
CA GLN A 257 1.94 -0.91 -3.26
C GLN A 257 2.41 0.36 -2.57
N TYR A 258 1.62 1.42 -2.67
CA TYR A 258 1.89 2.69 -1.99
C TYR A 258 0.61 3.25 -1.39
N HIS A 259 0.66 3.52 -0.09
CA HIS A 259 -0.43 4.06 0.70
C HIS A 259 -0.04 5.43 1.27
N THR A 260 -0.87 6.43 1.05
CA THR A 260 -0.59 7.82 1.44
C THR A 260 -1.43 8.30 2.62
N ASP A 261 -2.45 7.53 3.00
CA ASP A 261 -3.40 7.91 4.05
C ASP A 261 -2.82 7.77 5.46
N LEU A 262 -3.46 8.45 6.43
CA LEU A 262 -3.13 8.30 7.85
C LEU A 262 -3.46 6.92 8.41
N SER A 263 -4.40 6.22 7.79
CA SER A 263 -4.79 4.87 8.12
C SER A 263 -5.36 4.16 6.91
N GLY A 264 -5.22 2.85 6.86
CA GLY A 264 -5.78 2.06 5.77
C GLY A 264 -5.67 0.57 6.05
N ASN A 265 -6.06 -0.20 5.05
CA ASN A 265 -6.03 -1.65 5.06
C ASN A 265 -4.96 -2.15 4.07
N ILE A 266 -4.24 -3.21 4.43
CA ILE A 266 -3.25 -3.88 3.61
C ILE A 266 -3.56 -5.38 3.67
N ARG A 267 -3.74 -5.98 2.50
CA ARG A 267 -4.00 -7.42 2.34
C ARG A 267 -2.92 -8.05 1.47
N SER A 268 -2.61 -9.32 1.72
CA SER A 268 -1.86 -10.11 0.75
C SER A 268 -2.66 -10.28 -0.54
N PHE A 269 -1.98 -10.52 -1.66
CA PHE A 269 -2.65 -10.96 -2.88
C PHE A 269 -3.33 -12.31 -2.66
N ASN A 270 -4.48 -12.49 -3.31
CA ASN A 270 -5.40 -13.61 -3.16
C ASN A 270 -5.88 -13.88 -1.72
N TYR A 271 -5.98 -12.84 -0.89
CA TYR A 271 -6.59 -12.98 0.44
C TYR A 271 -8.11 -13.16 0.33
N ASP A 272 -8.57 -14.41 0.42
CA ASP A 272 -9.99 -14.78 0.38
C ASP A 272 -10.31 -15.89 1.39
N PRO A 273 -10.51 -15.56 2.67
CA PRO A 273 -10.79 -16.55 3.70
C PRO A 273 -12.15 -17.22 3.53
N ALA A 274 -13.07 -16.66 2.73
CA ALA A 274 -14.42 -17.22 2.55
C ALA A 274 -14.41 -18.44 1.61
N ASP A 275 -13.61 -18.39 0.54
CA ASP A 275 -13.49 -19.48 -0.44
C ASP A 275 -12.18 -20.28 -0.29
N GLY A 276 -11.48 -20.13 0.85
CA GLY A 276 -10.25 -20.87 1.15
C GLY A 276 -9.08 -20.50 0.25
N GLY A 277 -8.97 -19.23 -0.14
CA GLY A 277 -7.88 -18.73 -0.96
C GLY A 277 -6.55 -18.75 -0.21
N HIS A 278 -5.47 -19.13 -0.91
CA HIS A 278 -4.10 -19.10 -0.41
C HIS A 278 -3.22 -18.14 -1.23
N TYR A 279 -2.23 -17.50 -0.61
CA TYR A 279 -1.32 -16.62 -1.34
C TYR A 279 -0.45 -17.39 -2.35
N GLN A 280 0.02 -16.69 -3.38
CA GLN A 280 0.95 -17.27 -4.35
C GLN A 280 2.31 -17.57 -3.71
N SER A 281 2.96 -18.63 -4.18
CA SER A 281 4.38 -18.87 -3.91
C SER A 281 5.28 -17.86 -4.66
N ASN A 282 6.50 -17.70 -4.16
CA ASN A 282 7.53 -16.81 -4.70
C ASN A 282 7.08 -15.34 -4.80
N LEU A 283 6.21 -14.89 -3.89
CA LEU A 283 5.90 -13.48 -3.76
C LEU A 283 7.05 -12.74 -3.08
N GLU A 284 7.41 -11.60 -3.64
CA GLU A 284 8.49 -10.78 -3.11
C GLU A 284 8.23 -9.31 -3.46
N TYR A 285 7.44 -8.62 -2.66
CA TYR A 285 7.06 -7.24 -2.97
C TYR A 285 7.05 -6.32 -1.76
N ALA A 286 7.36 -5.05 -2.03
CA ALA A 286 7.37 -3.99 -1.03
C ALA A 286 6.03 -3.24 -1.03
N ILE A 287 5.54 -2.97 0.17
CA ILE A 287 4.34 -2.18 0.45
C ILE A 287 4.79 -0.95 1.23
N CYS A 288 4.65 0.21 0.62
CA CYS A 288 5.18 1.46 1.15
C CYS A 288 4.07 2.32 1.72
N ILE A 289 4.31 2.90 2.89
CA ILE A 289 3.42 3.86 3.53
C ILE A 289 4.15 5.21 3.57
N GLN A 290 3.50 6.24 3.01
CA GLN A 290 3.98 7.61 3.12
C GLN A 290 3.86 8.07 4.57
N ARG A 291 4.98 8.40 5.19
CA ARG A 291 4.98 8.97 6.53
C ARG A 291 4.33 10.36 6.53
N SER A 292 3.30 10.54 7.34
CA SER A 292 2.73 11.86 7.58
C SER A 292 3.66 12.70 8.48
N PRO A 293 3.96 13.96 8.14
CA PRO A 293 4.92 14.81 8.87
C PRO A 293 4.64 14.96 10.37
N ASN A 294 3.38 14.87 10.79
CA ASN A 294 2.97 15.05 12.18
C ASN A 294 2.81 13.72 12.93
N THR A 295 3.42 12.65 12.44
CA THR A 295 3.34 11.32 13.06
C THR A 295 4.72 10.79 13.41
N CYS A 296 4.81 10.01 14.47
CA CYS A 296 6.07 9.48 14.98
C CYS A 296 6.10 7.96 15.08
N ARG A 297 4.95 7.30 15.00
CA ARG A 297 4.84 5.83 14.96
C ARG A 297 3.73 5.36 14.04
N VAL A 298 3.80 4.11 13.62
CA VAL A 298 2.75 3.41 12.88
C VAL A 298 2.38 2.17 13.66
N GLU A 299 1.10 2.02 13.94
CA GLU A 299 0.52 0.81 14.55
C GLU A 299 -0.09 -0.06 13.46
N PHE A 300 0.16 -1.36 13.54
CA PHE A 300 -0.41 -2.39 12.70
C PHE A 300 -1.24 -3.33 13.55
N ASN A 301 -2.43 -3.66 13.08
CA ASN A 301 -3.33 -4.61 13.74
C ASN A 301 -3.86 -5.60 12.71
N GLN A 302 -4.05 -6.85 13.10
CA GLN A 302 -4.92 -7.75 12.34
C GLN A 302 -6.31 -7.13 12.25
N SER A 303 -6.90 -7.14 11.05
CA SER A 303 -8.24 -6.62 10.84
C SER A 303 -9.28 -7.41 11.63
N GLU A 304 -10.35 -6.74 12.09
CA GLU A 304 -11.41 -7.40 12.85
C GLU A 304 -12.08 -8.50 12.01
N ASN A 305 -12.28 -9.69 12.61
CA ASN A 305 -12.84 -10.87 11.95
C ASN A 305 -12.05 -11.37 10.73
N SER A 306 -10.80 -10.94 10.56
CA SER A 306 -9.91 -11.49 9.55
C SER A 306 -9.14 -12.69 10.10
N VAL A 307 -8.74 -13.58 9.20
CA VAL A 307 -7.81 -14.67 9.50
C VAL A 307 -6.41 -14.24 9.09
N PHE A 308 -5.45 -14.33 9.99
CA PHE A 308 -4.04 -14.20 9.64
C PHE A 308 -3.45 -15.61 9.62
N TRP A 309 -2.84 -16.00 8.50
CA TRP A 309 -2.14 -17.27 8.39
C TRP A 309 -1.03 -17.18 7.35
N ILE A 310 0.18 -16.97 7.83
CA ILE A 310 1.42 -17.05 7.05
C ILE A 310 2.16 -18.28 7.54
N ASN A 311 2.69 -19.10 6.63
CA ASN A 311 3.35 -20.34 6.99
C ASN A 311 4.45 -20.12 8.05
N SER A 312 4.56 -21.05 8.99
CA SER A 312 5.49 -21.00 10.12
C SER A 312 6.00 -22.39 10.47
N ALA A 313 7.07 -22.50 11.25
CA ALA A 313 7.68 -23.77 11.64
C ALA A 313 6.68 -24.82 12.19
N ASP A 314 5.68 -24.37 12.95
CA ASP A 314 4.69 -25.23 13.61
C ASP A 314 3.50 -25.56 12.68
N GLY A 315 3.38 -24.85 11.56
CA GLY A 315 2.36 -25.05 10.54
C GLY A 315 0.94 -25.17 11.10
N MET A 316 0.21 -26.22 10.69
CA MET A 316 -1.16 -26.51 11.13
C MET A 316 -1.27 -26.90 12.61
N TYR A 317 -0.17 -27.25 13.28
CA TYR A 317 -0.19 -27.53 14.72
C TYR A 317 -0.21 -26.28 15.59
N LEU A 318 0.01 -25.10 14.98
CA LEU A 318 -0.14 -23.83 15.67
C LEU A 318 -1.63 -23.57 15.92
N GLU A 319 -1.99 -23.23 17.16
CA GLU A 319 -3.37 -22.88 17.50
C GLU A 319 -3.78 -21.53 16.86
N GLU A 320 -5.06 -21.40 16.53
CA GLU A 320 -5.61 -20.15 16.00
C GLU A 320 -5.42 -19.00 16.99
N GLY A 321 -5.07 -17.81 16.45
CA GLY A 321 -4.79 -16.64 17.28
C GLY A 321 -3.37 -16.60 17.83
N VAL A 322 -2.54 -17.62 17.57
CA VAL A 322 -1.13 -17.65 18.00
C VAL A 322 -0.21 -17.19 16.88
N GLY A 323 0.55 -16.13 17.12
CA GLY A 323 1.54 -15.62 16.18
C GLY A 323 2.97 -16.09 16.47
N ARG A 324 3.85 -15.86 15.50
CA ARG A 324 5.29 -16.07 15.58
C ARG A 324 6.02 -14.84 15.03
N ALA A 325 7.13 -14.49 15.65
CA ALA A 325 7.95 -13.38 15.18
C ALA A 325 9.46 -13.68 15.28
N GLY A 326 10.22 -13.01 14.42
CA GLY A 326 11.67 -13.10 14.35
C GLY A 326 12.20 -14.14 13.37
N THR A 327 13.50 -14.07 13.10
CA THR A 327 14.22 -14.88 12.11
C THR A 327 14.09 -16.38 12.34
N ALA A 328 14.23 -16.83 13.60
CA ALA A 328 14.21 -18.27 13.89
C ALA A 328 12.88 -18.94 13.54
N ALA A 329 11.76 -18.22 13.72
CA ALA A 329 10.44 -18.78 13.47
C ALA A 329 10.00 -18.66 12.01
N CYS A 330 10.27 -17.50 11.39
CA CYS A 330 9.71 -17.15 10.08
C CYS A 330 10.72 -17.17 8.92
N ASP A 331 12.03 -17.20 9.19
CA ASP A 331 13.06 -17.16 8.15
C ASP A 331 13.77 -18.49 7.98
N LEU A 332 14.05 -19.21 9.07
CA LEU A 332 14.82 -20.46 9.00
C LEU A 332 13.97 -21.69 8.68
N ASN A 333 12.70 -21.69 9.07
CA ASN A 333 11.84 -22.88 9.03
C ASN A 333 10.80 -22.81 7.92
N SER A 334 10.02 -21.73 7.86
CA SER A 334 8.98 -21.55 6.84
C SER A 334 9.39 -20.68 5.68
N HIS A 335 10.42 -19.84 5.83
CA HIS A 335 10.83 -18.80 4.88
C HIS A 335 9.74 -17.78 4.49
N ASP A 336 8.49 -17.97 4.91
CA ASP A 336 7.38 -17.04 4.68
C ASP A 336 7.26 -16.01 5.82
N TYR A 337 7.15 -14.73 5.46
CA TYR A 337 6.98 -13.67 6.45
C TYR A 337 6.38 -12.39 5.90
N LEU A 338 5.65 -11.69 6.78
CA LEU A 338 5.43 -10.26 6.67
C LEU A 338 6.54 -9.52 7.42
N TYR A 339 7.30 -8.70 6.70
CA TYR A 339 8.32 -7.84 7.28
C TYR A 339 7.71 -6.50 7.72
N ILE A 340 7.88 -6.14 8.99
CA ILE A 340 7.51 -4.83 9.55
C ILE A 340 8.75 -4.26 10.26
N PRO A 341 9.33 -3.14 9.79
CA PRO A 341 10.61 -2.67 10.31
C PRO A 341 10.50 -2.20 11.76
N GLY A 342 11.30 -2.80 12.63
CA GLY A 342 11.38 -2.48 14.05
C GLY A 342 10.06 -2.66 14.78
N GLY A 343 9.25 -3.64 14.35
CA GLY A 343 7.97 -3.97 14.98
C GLY A 343 8.14 -4.37 16.45
N ARG A 344 7.22 -3.91 17.29
CA ARG A 344 7.20 -4.17 18.72
C ARG A 344 5.79 -4.53 19.14
N ASP A 345 5.67 -5.47 20.06
CA ASP A 345 4.39 -5.72 20.71
C ASP A 345 3.98 -4.47 21.53
N GLY A 346 2.69 -4.12 21.45
CA GLY A 346 2.06 -3.06 22.21
C GLY A 346 1.55 -3.50 23.58
N SER A 347 1.81 -4.74 24.02
CA SER A 347 1.48 -5.18 25.38
C SER A 347 2.18 -4.29 26.41
N ASP A 348 1.40 -3.43 27.08
CA ASP A 348 1.91 -2.55 28.13
C ASP A 348 2.66 -3.38 29.19
N MET A 349 3.94 -3.05 29.35
CA MET A 349 4.85 -3.68 30.31
C MET A 349 4.21 -3.71 31.71
N GLN A 350 4.14 -4.90 32.33
CA GLN A 350 3.84 -4.97 33.75
C GLN A 350 4.91 -4.19 34.53
N PRO A 351 4.52 -3.32 35.49
CA PRO A 351 5.47 -2.54 36.25
C PRO A 351 6.36 -3.45 37.12
N GLY A 352 7.63 -3.61 36.74
CA GLY A 352 8.66 -4.31 37.54
C GLY A 352 9.56 -5.29 36.79
N GLY A 353 9.33 -5.56 35.50
CA GLY A 353 10.21 -6.42 34.69
C GLY A 353 11.36 -5.65 34.03
N THR A 354 12.59 -6.16 34.12
CA THR A 354 13.79 -5.63 33.44
C THR A 354 14.02 -6.25 32.05
N PHE A 355 12.96 -6.71 31.38
CA PHE A 355 13.10 -7.31 30.04
C PHE A 355 13.00 -6.21 28.98
N SER A 356 14.02 -6.11 28.13
CA SER A 356 13.96 -5.26 26.94
C SER A 356 12.83 -5.76 26.05
N GLU A 357 11.87 -4.91 25.68
CA GLU A 357 10.89 -5.19 24.63
C GLU A 357 11.64 -5.68 23.37
N PRO A 358 11.59 -6.99 23.03
CA PRO A 358 12.30 -7.48 21.88
C PRO A 358 11.65 -6.89 20.63
N THR A 359 12.45 -6.25 19.77
CA THR A 359 12.00 -5.86 18.43
C THR A 359 12.05 -7.09 17.53
N ALA A 360 10.99 -7.29 16.77
CA ALA A 360 10.97 -8.26 15.68
C ALA A 360 10.72 -7.54 14.36
N ASP A 361 11.31 -8.06 13.29
CA ASP A 361 11.15 -7.51 11.96
C ASP A 361 10.31 -8.41 11.04
N LYS A 362 10.16 -9.69 11.38
CA LYS A 362 9.47 -10.72 10.57
C LYS A 362 8.35 -11.34 11.38
N PHE A 363 7.18 -11.49 10.78
CA PHE A 363 5.96 -11.95 11.42
C PHE A 363 5.32 -13.06 10.57
N CYS A 364 4.93 -14.16 11.21
CA CYS A 364 4.32 -15.33 10.59
C CYS A 364 3.41 -16.06 11.61
N GLY A 365 2.85 -17.21 11.23
CA GLY A 365 1.95 -17.99 12.07
C GLY A 365 0.49 -17.61 11.87
N ARG A 366 -0.34 -17.80 12.90
CA ARG A 366 -1.81 -17.71 12.82
C ARG A 366 -2.41 -16.44 13.43
N SER A 367 -1.56 -15.44 13.67
CA SER A 367 -1.93 -14.14 14.21
C SER A 367 -0.79 -13.15 14.02
N LEU A 368 -1.12 -11.87 13.88
CA LEU A 368 -0.12 -10.80 13.98
C LEU A 368 0.18 -10.53 15.46
N SER A 369 1.27 -11.10 15.99
CA SER A 369 1.72 -10.86 17.37
C SER A 369 3.23 -10.61 17.46
N GLY A 370 3.65 -9.82 18.46
CA GLY A 370 5.01 -9.26 18.56
C GLY A 370 5.95 -10.02 19.48
N LEU A 371 5.43 -10.95 20.27
CA LEU A 371 6.23 -11.80 21.14
C LEU A 371 7.00 -12.81 20.29
N ALA A 372 8.21 -12.41 19.91
CA ALA A 372 9.21 -13.30 19.36
C ALA A 372 9.41 -14.50 20.29
N VAL A 373 9.56 -15.69 19.73
CA VAL A 373 10.14 -16.81 20.48
C VAL A 373 11.61 -16.46 20.73
N THR A 374 11.88 -15.68 21.79
CA THR A 374 13.24 -15.30 22.19
C THR A 374 14.07 -16.49 22.69
N GLU A 375 13.51 -17.70 22.74
CA GLU A 375 14.21 -18.90 23.22
C GLU A 375 14.93 -19.72 22.14
N ASN A 376 14.70 -19.52 20.84
CA ASN A 376 15.19 -20.47 19.84
C ASN A 376 16.62 -20.22 19.29
N ALA A 377 17.17 -19.00 19.39
CA ALA A 377 18.50 -18.73 18.82
C ALA A 377 19.66 -19.31 19.64
N ASP A 378 19.58 -19.28 20.98
CA ASP A 378 20.63 -19.80 21.86
C ASP A 378 20.52 -21.32 22.10
N HIS A 379 19.32 -21.91 21.96
CA HIS A 379 19.06 -23.32 22.25
C HIS A 379 19.17 -24.28 21.05
N MET A 380 19.07 -23.79 19.80
CA MET A 380 19.30 -24.62 18.60
C MET A 380 20.74 -25.14 18.47
N ARG A 381 21.70 -24.60 19.24
CA ARG A 381 23.07 -25.13 19.28
C ARG A 381 23.20 -26.45 20.07
N SER A 382 22.16 -26.86 20.81
CA SER A 382 22.26 -27.96 21.79
C SER A 382 21.41 -29.21 21.48
N GLY A 383 20.69 -29.27 20.35
CA GLY A 383 19.94 -30.48 19.95
C GLY A 383 18.82 -30.90 20.92
N TYR A 384 18.35 -29.98 21.77
CA TYR A 384 17.19 -30.20 22.62
C TYR A 384 15.91 -29.80 21.88
N VAL A 385 14.96 -30.72 21.78
CA VAL A 385 13.56 -30.40 21.49
C VAL A 385 13.01 -29.76 22.77
N LEU A 386 12.83 -28.45 22.76
CA LEU A 386 12.05 -27.79 23.80
C LEU A 386 10.58 -28.01 23.46
N ASP A 387 9.79 -28.44 24.45
CA ASP A 387 8.33 -28.32 24.36
C ASP A 387 8.01 -26.87 23.96
N PRO A 388 7.12 -26.63 22.98
CA PRO A 388 6.79 -25.27 22.55
C PRO A 388 6.40 -24.49 23.80
N PRO A 389 7.00 -23.32 24.07
CA PRO A 389 6.60 -22.55 25.23
C PRO A 389 5.07 -22.36 25.16
N ASP A 390 4.37 -22.53 26.29
CA ASP A 390 2.92 -22.29 26.48
C ASP A 390 2.50 -20.83 26.16
N ASN A 391 3.35 -20.09 25.45
CA ASN A 391 3.18 -18.71 25.06
C ASN A 391 2.30 -18.64 23.81
N ASN A 392 1.03 -19.01 23.99
CA ASN A 392 -0.05 -18.67 23.07
C ASN A 392 -0.24 -17.16 23.11
N THR A 393 0.33 -16.46 22.15
CA THR A 393 0.28 -14.99 22.10
C THR A 393 -0.86 -14.58 21.17
N LEU A 394 -1.94 -14.08 21.79
CA LEU A 394 -3.08 -13.51 21.08
C LEU A 394 -2.64 -12.34 20.18
N ALA A 395 -3.47 -12.02 19.18
CA ALA A 395 -3.25 -10.87 18.31
C ALA A 395 -2.95 -9.60 19.13
N SER A 396 -1.88 -8.90 18.75
CA SER A 396 -1.43 -7.71 19.45
C SER A 396 -1.10 -6.59 18.47
N THR A 397 -1.15 -5.35 18.96
CA THR A 397 -0.79 -4.19 18.13
C THR A 397 0.71 -4.16 17.91
N ILE A 398 1.13 -4.26 16.65
CA ILE A 398 2.55 -4.14 16.28
C ILE A 398 2.87 -2.68 16.01
N THR A 399 3.80 -2.13 16.77
CA THR A 399 4.17 -0.71 16.67
C THR A 399 5.56 -0.54 16.07
N SER A 400 5.66 0.21 14.96
CA SER A 400 6.92 0.65 14.38
C SER A 400 7.19 2.12 14.66
N TYR A 401 8.40 2.42 15.14
CA TYR A 401 8.91 3.77 15.38
C TYR A 401 9.94 4.21 14.32
N ALA A 402 10.04 3.51 13.19
CA ALA A 402 11.01 3.84 12.16
C ALA A 402 10.78 5.26 11.62
N ALA A 403 11.81 6.12 11.65
CA ALA A 403 11.69 7.54 11.34
C ALA A 403 11.52 7.86 9.84
N GLY A 404 11.81 6.90 8.95
CA GLY A 404 11.74 7.05 7.50
C GLY A 404 10.47 6.46 6.87
N PRO A 405 10.40 6.37 5.53
CA PRO A 405 9.34 5.65 4.84
C PRO A 405 9.15 4.26 5.44
N ILE A 406 7.92 3.91 5.77
CA ILE A 406 7.63 2.57 6.30
C ILE A 406 7.45 1.65 5.12
N ILE A 407 8.41 0.74 4.95
CA ILE A 407 8.41 -0.25 3.88
C ILE A 407 8.17 -1.59 4.54
N LEU A 408 6.97 -2.12 4.36
CA LEU A 408 6.67 -3.51 4.65
C LEU A 408 7.10 -4.34 3.44
N ARG A 409 7.32 -5.64 3.67
CA ARG A 409 7.59 -6.60 2.60
C ARG A 409 6.84 -7.88 2.89
N PHE A 410 6.14 -8.41 1.90
CA PHE A 410 5.65 -9.77 1.99
C PHE A 410 6.55 -10.68 1.16
N HIS A 411 7.01 -11.75 1.79
CA HIS A 411 7.86 -12.76 1.19
C HIS A 411 7.22 -14.13 1.37
N SER A 412 7.19 -14.91 0.30
CA SER A 412 6.85 -16.33 0.35
C SER A 412 7.86 -17.15 -0.46
N ASP A 413 8.07 -18.39 -0.04
CA ASP A 413 8.97 -19.34 -0.69
C ASP A 413 8.30 -20.11 -1.85
N ASP A 414 8.95 -21.18 -2.32
CA ASP A 414 8.45 -22.07 -3.38
C ASP A 414 7.78 -23.35 -2.85
N ILE A 415 7.68 -23.50 -1.53
CA ILE A 415 6.95 -24.56 -0.86
C ILE A 415 5.49 -24.12 -0.74
N VAL A 416 4.58 -25.10 -0.78
CA VAL A 416 3.15 -24.82 -0.84
C VAL A 416 2.44 -25.73 0.15
N GLU A 417 1.82 -25.13 1.14
CA GLU A 417 0.94 -25.75 2.11
C GLU A 417 -0.42 -25.03 2.08
N PRO A 418 -1.31 -25.36 1.11
CA PRO A 418 -2.51 -24.55 0.82
C PRO A 418 -3.47 -24.42 1.99
N GLU A 419 -3.51 -25.45 2.83
CA GLU A 419 -4.34 -25.47 4.03
C GLU A 419 -3.79 -24.56 5.13
N GLN A 420 -2.63 -23.92 4.93
CA GLN A 420 -1.89 -23.15 5.92
C GLN A 420 -1.41 -21.77 5.44
N GLU A 421 -1.84 -21.33 4.26
CA GLU A 421 -1.26 -20.17 3.55
C GLU A 421 -2.32 -19.17 3.12
N LEU A 422 -3.31 -18.88 3.97
CA LEU A 422 -4.40 -17.94 3.63
C LEU A 422 -3.89 -16.50 3.39
N GLY A 423 -2.83 -16.10 4.08
CA GLY A 423 -2.23 -14.77 4.01
C GLY A 423 -2.68 -13.87 5.14
N PHE A 424 -2.79 -12.57 4.87
CA PHE A 424 -3.10 -11.60 5.92
C PHE A 424 -4.01 -10.48 5.43
N ASP A 425 -4.76 -9.96 6.39
CA ASP A 425 -5.48 -8.69 6.31
C ASP A 425 -5.19 -7.91 7.58
N ILE A 426 -4.47 -6.80 7.40
CA ILE A 426 -4.05 -5.92 8.48
C ILE A 426 -4.50 -4.49 8.22
N THR A 427 -4.67 -3.73 9.28
CA THR A 427 -4.84 -2.28 9.24
C THR A 427 -3.59 -1.59 9.73
N TYR A 428 -3.31 -0.40 9.21
CA TYR A 428 -2.28 0.49 9.74
C TYR A 428 -2.88 1.82 10.19
N ARG A 429 -2.24 2.46 11.17
CA ARG A 429 -2.57 3.81 11.65
C ARG A 429 -1.31 4.58 12.03
N GLN A 430 -1.14 5.76 11.45
CA GLN A 430 -0.06 6.68 11.77
C GLN A 430 -0.47 7.61 12.92
N LEU A 431 0.39 7.76 13.93
CA LEU A 431 0.04 8.47 15.18
C LEU A 431 1.05 9.54 15.57
N ALA A 432 0.52 10.65 16.08
CA ALA A 432 1.27 11.81 16.56
C ALA A 432 1.68 11.72 18.04
N THR A 433 1.05 10.84 18.81
CA THR A 433 1.21 10.72 20.26
C THR A 433 2.04 9.50 20.64
N GLY A 434 2.56 9.47 21.87
CA GLY A 434 3.35 8.36 22.43
C GLY A 434 4.59 8.01 21.58
N CYS A 435 5.31 9.05 21.15
CA CYS A 435 6.58 8.97 20.45
C CYS A 435 7.77 8.69 21.37
N ILE A 436 7.61 9.06 22.65
CA ILE A 436 8.64 8.98 23.66
C ILE A 436 8.50 7.63 24.35
N ARG A 437 9.58 6.83 24.29
CA ARG A 437 9.73 5.64 25.12
C ARG A 437 9.54 6.06 26.57
N ALA A 438 8.70 5.36 27.35
CA ALA A 438 8.83 5.44 28.80
C ALA A 438 10.21 4.87 29.15
N LEU A 439 11.24 5.71 29.14
CA LEU A 439 12.53 5.41 29.74
C LEU A 439 12.24 5.36 31.23
N LYS A 440 11.99 4.16 31.75
CA LYS A 440 12.04 3.89 33.18
C LYS A 440 13.41 3.34 33.53
#